data_AF-A0A529M6A2-F1
#
_entry.id   AF-A0A529M6A2-F1
#
_cell.length_a   1.000
_cell.length_b   1.000
_cell.length_c   1.000
_cell.angle_alpha   90.00
_cell.angle_beta   90.00
_cell.angle_gamma   90.00
#
_symmetry.space_group_name_H-M   'P 1'
#
loop_
_entity.id
_entity.type
_entity.pdbx_description
1 polymer ?
#
loop_
_entity_poly.entity_id
_entity_poly.type
_entity_poly.pdbx_seq_one_letter_code
_entity_poly.pdbx_strand_id
1 'polypeptide(L)'
;MQTPTRPRLRRASAFALCALSGLLLAACASQPQPKGMVYKKARPKEYFAESEYGVKASPRVQFMRRGGGRDQLGKPYQVRGKWYYPKEDKKGFTKVGLASWYGDAFHGRLTANGEVYDM
;
A
#
# COMPACT_ATOMS: atom_id res chain seq x y z
N MET A 1 -31.17 78.27 -20.23
CA MET A 1 -31.38 76.96 -19.58
C MET A 1 -30.60 75.91 -20.34
N GLN A 2 -29.99 74.95 -19.63
CA GLN A 2 -29.33 73.72 -20.10
C GLN A 2 -27.81 73.79 -20.38
N THR A 3 -27.03 73.29 -19.43
CA THR A 3 -25.63 72.86 -19.52
C THR A 3 -25.55 71.36 -19.89
N PRO A 4 -24.70 70.92 -20.84
CA PRO A 4 -24.49 69.51 -21.13
C PRO A 4 -23.15 69.01 -20.58
N THR A 5 -23.15 68.20 -19.52
CA THR A 5 -21.95 67.46 -19.08
C THR A 5 -22.37 66.14 -18.46
N ARG A 6 -22.22 65.00 -19.14
CA ARG A 6 -22.27 63.64 -18.52
C ARG A 6 -21.90 62.39 -19.38
N PRO A 7 -21.02 62.41 -20.41
CA PRO A 7 -20.62 61.15 -21.07
C PRO A 7 -19.51 60.37 -20.33
N ARG A 8 -18.62 61.04 -19.57
CA ARG A 8 -17.43 60.41 -18.97
C ARG A 8 -17.72 59.51 -17.76
N LEU A 9 -18.72 59.84 -16.95
CA LEU A 9 -19.09 59.06 -15.77
C LEU A 9 -19.66 57.67 -16.11
N ARG A 10 -20.43 57.57 -17.20
CA ARG A 10 -21.06 56.30 -17.66
C ARG A 10 -20.04 55.26 -18.15
N ARG A 11 -18.93 55.71 -18.73
CA ARG A 11 -17.86 54.82 -19.19
C ARG A 11 -17.06 54.26 -18.01
N ALA A 12 -16.76 55.10 -17.02
CA ALA A 12 -16.07 54.67 -15.80
C ALA A 12 -16.87 53.64 -14.98
N SER A 13 -18.20 53.80 -14.88
CA SER A 13 -19.07 52.83 -14.21
C SER A 13 -19.15 51.49 -14.95
N ALA A 14 -19.10 51.50 -16.28
CA ALA A 14 -19.09 50.27 -17.09
C ALA A 14 -17.78 49.48 -16.91
N PHE A 15 -16.63 50.17 -16.90
CA PHE A 15 -15.34 49.53 -16.64
C PHE A 15 -15.25 48.97 -15.20
N ALA A 16 -15.80 49.68 -14.21
CA ALA A 16 -15.86 49.19 -12.84
C ALA A 16 -16.74 47.93 -12.69
N LEU A 17 -17.89 47.88 -13.36
CA LEU A 17 -18.77 46.70 -13.39
C LEU A 17 -18.10 45.49 -14.06
N CYS A 18 -17.42 45.69 -15.19
CA CYS A 18 -16.67 44.62 -15.85
C CYS A 18 -15.53 44.10 -14.97
N ALA A 19 -14.76 44.98 -14.32
CA ALA A 19 -13.68 44.59 -13.42
C ALA A 19 -14.20 43.80 -12.20
N LEU A 20 -15.32 44.21 -11.62
CA LEU A 20 -15.94 43.50 -10.50
C LEU A 20 -16.43 42.10 -10.90
N SER A 21 -17.03 41.98 -12.09
CA SER A 21 -17.48 40.68 -12.62
C SER A 21 -16.30 39.72 -12.87
N GLY A 22 -15.16 40.22 -13.35
CA GLY A 22 -13.95 39.42 -13.54
C GLY A 22 -13.38 38.88 -12.22
N LEU A 23 -13.40 39.68 -11.15
CA LEU A 23 -12.96 39.27 -9.82
C LEU A 23 -13.89 38.20 -9.20
N LEU A 24 -15.21 38.34 -9.38
CA LEU A 24 -16.19 37.36 -8.92
C LEU A 24 -16.06 36.01 -9.65
N LEU A 25 -15.79 36.03 -10.96
CA LEU A 25 -15.56 34.81 -11.74
C LEU A 25 -14.26 34.08 -11.34
N ALA A 26 -13.19 34.82 -11.02
CA ALA A 26 -11.93 34.23 -10.56
C ALA A 26 -12.08 33.52 -9.20
N ALA A 27 -12.94 34.03 -8.31
CA ALA A 27 -13.20 33.41 -7.01
C ALA A 27 -13.88 32.03 -7.11
N CYS A 28 -14.70 31.81 -8.15
CA CYS A 28 -15.35 30.52 -8.39
C CYS A 28 -14.40 29.44 -8.94
N ALA A 29 -13.25 29.80 -9.52
CA ALA A 29 -12.26 28.84 -10.04
C ALA A 29 -11.35 28.26 -8.96
N SER A 30 -11.30 28.88 -7.78
CA SER A 30 -10.48 28.46 -6.64
C SER A 30 -11.20 27.42 -5.77
N GLN A 31 -11.41 26.20 -6.28
CA GLN A 31 -11.72 25.05 -5.43
C GLN A 31 -10.42 24.50 -4.80
N PRO A 32 -10.27 24.54 -3.46
CA PRO A 32 -9.15 23.86 -2.81
C PRO A 32 -9.27 22.35 -3.06
N GLN A 33 -8.21 21.76 -3.62
CA GLN A 33 -8.11 20.33 -3.83
C GLN A 33 -8.25 19.63 -2.46
N PRO A 34 -9.22 18.70 -2.28
CA PRO A 34 -9.32 17.94 -1.04
C PRO A 34 -8.02 17.14 -0.88
N LYS A 35 -7.24 17.44 0.17
CA LYS A 35 -6.08 16.62 0.56
C LYS A 35 -6.61 15.22 0.79
N GLY A 36 -6.29 14.30 -0.12
CA GLY A 36 -6.80 12.94 -0.09
C GLY A 36 -6.57 12.33 1.29
N MET A 37 -7.65 11.99 1.99
CA MET A 37 -7.59 11.15 3.17
C MET A 37 -7.02 9.81 2.73
N VAL A 38 -5.75 9.56 3.05
CA VAL A 38 -5.14 8.22 2.93
C VAL A 38 -5.80 7.36 3.99
N TYR A 39 -6.91 6.72 3.64
CA TYR A 39 -7.45 5.63 4.44
C TYR A 39 -6.37 4.56 4.50
N LYS A 40 -5.74 4.40 5.68
CA LYS A 40 -4.89 3.25 5.94
C LYS A 40 -5.78 2.02 5.81
N LYS A 41 -5.72 1.36 4.66
CA LYS A 41 -6.42 0.11 4.41
C LYS A 41 -6.01 -0.83 5.54
N ALA A 42 -6.97 -1.19 6.40
CA ALA A 42 -6.74 -2.13 7.48
C ALA A 42 -6.22 -3.42 6.83
N ARG A 43 -4.99 -3.79 7.15
CA ARG A 43 -4.44 -5.04 6.62
C ARG A 43 -5.17 -6.19 7.32
N PRO A 44 -5.53 -7.26 6.60
CA PRO A 44 -6.17 -8.42 7.22
C PRO A 44 -5.25 -8.98 8.31
N LYS A 45 -5.85 -9.59 9.34
CA LYS A 45 -5.13 -10.21 10.47
C LYS A 45 -4.12 -11.30 10.02
N GLU A 46 -4.25 -11.78 8.79
CA GLU A 46 -3.31 -12.71 8.14
C GLU A 46 -1.91 -12.11 7.95
N TYR A 47 -1.76 -10.79 7.99
CA TYR A 47 -0.48 -10.13 7.82
C TYR A 47 0.32 -10.17 9.12
N PHE A 48 1.41 -10.93 9.15
CA PHE A 48 2.35 -10.92 10.27
C PHE A 48 2.97 -9.53 10.44
N ALA A 49 2.74 -8.91 11.60
CA ALA A 49 3.35 -7.62 11.92
C ALA A 49 4.81 -7.81 12.30
N GLU A 50 5.72 -7.09 11.63
CA GLU A 50 7.15 -7.08 11.98
C GLU A 50 7.38 -6.63 13.43
N SER A 51 6.51 -5.76 13.97
CA SER A 51 6.56 -5.33 15.36
C SER A 51 6.28 -6.44 16.37
N GLU A 52 5.54 -7.48 15.98
CA GLU A 52 5.21 -8.60 16.87
C GLU A 52 6.26 -9.71 16.79
N TYR A 53 6.72 -10.04 15.58
CA TYR A 53 7.60 -11.19 15.35
C TYR A 53 9.08 -10.83 15.17
N GLY A 54 9.43 -9.55 15.10
CA GLY A 54 10.82 -9.06 14.99
C GLY A 54 11.53 -9.43 13.70
N VAL A 55 10.81 -10.00 12.72
CA VAL A 55 11.35 -10.40 11.41
C VAL A 55 10.53 -9.80 10.29
N LYS A 56 11.23 -9.36 9.24
CA LYS A 56 10.60 -8.88 8.01
C LYS A 56 9.95 -10.03 7.27
N ALA A 57 8.78 -9.76 6.70
CA ALA A 57 8.14 -10.70 5.79
C ALA A 57 9.00 -10.91 4.54
N SER A 58 9.04 -12.14 4.02
CA SER A 58 9.86 -12.52 2.87
C SER A 58 9.52 -11.71 1.61
N PRO A 59 10.47 -11.40 0.72
CA PRO A 59 10.20 -10.58 -0.46
C PRO A 59 9.08 -11.15 -1.34
N ARG A 60 8.27 -10.26 -1.92
CA ARG A 60 7.31 -10.62 -2.97
C ARG A 60 8.01 -10.56 -4.33
N VAL A 61 7.84 -11.59 -5.13
CA VAL A 61 8.36 -11.70 -6.49
C VAL A 61 7.23 -11.36 -7.46
N GLN A 62 7.50 -10.49 -8.43
CA GLN A 62 6.51 -10.06 -9.43
C GLN A 62 6.29 -11.12 -10.52
N PHE A 63 7.36 -11.79 -10.94
CA PHE A 63 7.31 -12.85 -11.94
C PHE A 63 7.35 -14.21 -11.25
N MET A 64 6.20 -14.87 -11.20
CA MET A 64 6.07 -16.19 -10.58
C MET A 64 6.47 -17.26 -11.58
N ARG A 65 7.72 -17.73 -11.50
CA ARG A 65 8.11 -18.98 -12.16
C ARG A 65 7.84 -20.12 -11.18
N ARG A 66 7.00 -21.08 -11.56
CA ARG A 66 6.74 -22.27 -10.74
C ARG A 66 8.02 -23.10 -10.57
N GLY A 67 8.23 -23.59 -9.36
CA GLY A 67 9.42 -24.37 -8.98
C GLY A 67 10.64 -23.50 -8.66
N GLY A 68 11.84 -24.10 -8.74
CA GLY A 68 13.11 -23.44 -8.39
C GLY A 68 13.51 -23.57 -6.92
N GLY A 69 12.80 -24.42 -6.16
CA GLY A 69 13.14 -24.74 -4.79
C GLY A 69 14.48 -25.46 -4.68
N ARG A 70 15.10 -25.31 -3.52
CA ARG A 70 16.32 -26.04 -3.14
C ARG A 70 16.03 -26.89 -1.91
N ASP A 71 16.69 -28.03 -1.83
CA ASP A 71 16.68 -28.79 -0.59
C ASP A 71 17.37 -27.98 0.51
N GLN A 72 16.69 -27.85 1.65
CA GLN A 72 17.09 -26.99 2.75
C GLN A 72 16.87 -27.73 4.07
N LEU A 73 17.88 -28.50 4.47
CA LEU A 73 17.90 -29.11 5.79
C LEU A 73 18.19 -28.08 6.90
N GLY A 74 18.94 -27.02 6.58
CA GLY A 74 19.28 -25.96 7.53
C GLY A 74 20.32 -26.39 8.57
N LYS A 75 20.81 -25.41 9.34
CA LYS A 75 21.76 -25.64 10.45
C LYS A 75 20.99 -25.90 11.76
N PRO A 76 21.57 -26.60 12.75
CA PRO A 76 21.01 -26.66 14.08
C PRO A 76 20.76 -25.26 14.66
N TYR A 77 19.64 -25.11 15.37
CA TYR A 77 19.22 -23.81 15.93
C TYR A 77 18.56 -23.99 17.29
N GLN A 78 18.49 -22.91 18.07
CA GLN A 78 17.89 -22.91 19.40
C GLN A 78 16.65 -22.02 19.43
N VAL A 79 15.55 -22.54 19.97
CA VAL A 79 14.30 -21.79 20.19
C VAL A 79 13.91 -21.88 21.65
N ARG A 80 13.81 -20.73 22.33
CA ARG A 80 13.44 -20.63 23.75
C ARG A 80 14.25 -21.60 24.66
N GLY A 81 15.56 -21.68 24.42
CA GLY A 81 16.48 -22.55 25.17
C GLY A 81 16.55 -24.00 24.70
N LYS A 82 15.64 -24.46 23.84
CA LYS A 82 15.62 -25.82 23.31
C LYS A 82 16.36 -25.92 21.98
N TRP A 83 17.30 -26.86 21.87
CA TRP A 83 18.03 -27.13 20.63
C TRP A 83 17.22 -28.01 19.68
N TYR A 84 17.29 -27.66 18.40
CA TYR A 84 16.68 -28.38 17.29
C TYR A 84 17.74 -28.74 16.26
N TYR A 85 17.71 -29.99 15.81
CA TYR A 85 18.64 -30.56 14.84
C TYR A 85 17.82 -31.10 13.66
N PRO A 86 17.64 -30.31 12.60
CA PRO A 86 17.01 -30.80 11.38
C PRO A 86 17.76 -32.01 10.82
N LYS A 87 17.03 -33.04 10.40
CA LYS A 87 17.58 -34.25 9.80
C LYS A 87 16.69 -34.75 8.67
N GLU A 88 17.32 -35.21 7.60
CA GLU A 88 16.62 -35.86 6.49
C GLU A 88 16.38 -37.32 6.89
N ASP A 89 15.13 -37.77 6.85
CA ASP A 89 14.79 -39.14 7.20
C ASP A 89 14.45 -39.94 5.93
N LYS A 90 15.47 -40.59 5.37
CA LYS A 90 15.37 -41.32 4.09
C LYS A 90 14.61 -42.64 4.19
N LYS A 91 14.36 -43.15 5.39
CA LYS A 91 13.80 -44.50 5.62
C LYS A 91 12.33 -44.52 6.01
N GLY A 92 11.67 -43.36 6.01
CA GLY A 92 10.24 -43.23 6.25
C GLY A 92 9.94 -42.55 7.59
N PHE A 93 9.72 -41.23 7.54
CA PHE A 93 9.23 -40.45 8.67
C PHE A 93 7.70 -40.38 8.62
N THR A 94 7.04 -40.88 9.67
CA THR A 94 5.58 -40.79 9.83
C THR A 94 5.25 -40.06 11.11
N LYS A 95 4.39 -39.04 11.02
CA LYS A 95 3.90 -38.27 12.15
C LYS A 95 2.46 -37.81 11.91
N VAL A 96 1.63 -37.88 12.95
CA VAL A 96 0.27 -37.33 12.95
C VAL A 96 0.24 -36.04 13.76
N GLY A 97 -0.53 -35.06 13.30
CA GLY A 97 -0.69 -33.77 13.97
C GLY A 97 -1.75 -32.90 13.30
N LEU A 98 -1.94 -31.70 13.86
CA LEU A 98 -2.85 -30.71 13.29
C LEU A 98 -2.27 -30.14 11.98
N ALA A 99 -3.11 -30.08 10.94
CA ALA A 99 -2.81 -29.40 9.70
C ALA A 99 -3.53 -28.05 9.64
N SER A 100 -2.90 -27.06 9.01
CA SER A 100 -3.48 -25.76 8.71
C SER A 100 -2.93 -25.26 7.37
N TRP A 101 -3.62 -24.31 6.75
CA TRP A 101 -3.26 -23.75 5.45
C TRP A 101 -2.80 -22.31 5.59
N TYR A 102 -1.86 -21.89 4.75
CA TYR A 102 -1.50 -20.48 4.59
C TYR A 102 -2.61 -19.75 3.82
N GLY A 103 -2.75 -18.43 4.01
CA GLY A 103 -3.74 -17.60 3.30
C GLY A 103 -3.14 -16.73 2.19
N ASP A 104 -3.98 -15.96 1.52
CA ASP A 104 -3.64 -15.10 0.37
C ASP A 104 -2.55 -14.05 0.69
N ALA A 105 -2.38 -13.67 1.95
CA ALA A 105 -1.35 -12.72 2.38
C ALA A 105 0.08 -13.15 1.99
N PHE A 106 0.31 -14.45 1.79
CA PHE A 106 1.60 -15.03 1.40
C PHE A 106 1.78 -15.13 -0.11
N HIS A 107 0.72 -14.95 -0.91
CA HIS A 107 0.77 -15.12 -2.36
C HIS A 107 1.87 -14.25 -2.99
N GLY A 108 2.68 -14.88 -3.85
CA GLY A 108 3.82 -14.30 -4.53
C GLY A 108 5.06 -14.10 -3.68
N ARG A 109 5.10 -14.55 -2.43
CA ARG A 109 6.28 -14.43 -1.57
C ARG A 109 7.17 -15.66 -1.63
N LEU A 110 8.45 -15.47 -1.32
CA LEU A 110 9.41 -16.56 -1.19
C LEU A 110 9.13 -17.40 0.06
N THR A 111 9.08 -18.72 -0.12
CA THR A 111 9.03 -19.73 0.93
C THR A 111 10.45 -20.04 1.45
N ALA A 112 10.54 -20.90 2.48
CA ALA A 112 11.83 -21.29 3.07
C ALA A 112 12.77 -22.03 2.11
N ASN A 113 12.23 -22.83 1.18
CA ASN A 113 13.02 -23.51 0.15
C ASN A 113 13.33 -22.61 -1.07
N GLY A 114 12.85 -21.37 -1.08
CA GLY A 114 13.09 -20.39 -2.13
C GLY A 114 12.10 -20.43 -3.29
N GLU A 115 11.06 -21.26 -3.21
CA GLU A 115 9.96 -21.26 -4.18
C GLU A 115 9.05 -20.07 -3.95
N VAL A 116 8.29 -19.71 -5.00
CA VAL A 116 7.23 -18.71 -4.86
C VAL A 116 5.97 -19.43 -4.40
N TYR A 117 5.39 -18.97 -3.30
CA TYR A 117 4.09 -19.44 -2.87
C TYR A 117 3.01 -18.91 -3.83
N ASP A 118 2.43 -19.84 -4.59
CA ASP A 118 1.37 -19.62 -5.57
C ASP A 118 0.09 -20.27 -5.03
N MET A 119 -0.91 -19.43 -4.72
CA MET A 119 -2.23 -19.76 -4.19
C MET A 119 -3.28 -19.12 -5.08
#